data_AF-A0A6I7P6E0-F1
#
_entry.id   AF-A0A6I7P6E0-F1
#
_cell.length_a   1.000
_cell.length_b   1.000
_cell.length_c   1.000
_cell.angle_alpha   90.00
_cell.angle_beta   90.00
_cell.angle_gamma   90.00
#
_symmetry.space_group_name_H-M   'P 1'
#
loop_
_entity.id
_entity.type
_entity.pdbx_description
1 polymer ?
#
loop_
_entity_poly.entity_id
_entity_poly.type
_entity_poly.pdbx_seq_one_letter_code
_entity_poly.pdbx_strand_id
1 'polypeptide(L)'
;MLATGKAKADDPRLDQLWRCGASECPGYVYDPRQGEWTQDIPANTAFHDLPADFWCPECGAGKIEFFRVGDGVQWRTGLRD
;
A
#
# COMPACT_ATOMS: atom_id res chain seq x y z
N MET A 1 18.10 19.71 -17.92
CA MET A 1 17.04 19.89 -16.92
C MET A 1 16.35 18.53 -16.74
N LEU A 2 16.82 17.71 -15.79
CA LEU A 2 16.29 16.36 -15.57
C LEU A 2 15.30 16.39 -14.41
N ALA A 3 14.01 16.48 -14.73
CA ALA A 3 12.92 16.35 -13.76
C ALA A 3 11.95 15.28 -14.25
N THR A 4 12.24 14.00 -13.99
CA THR A 4 11.30 12.91 -14.33
C THR A 4 11.34 11.73 -13.35
N GLY A 5 11.81 11.92 -12.11
CA GLY A 5 11.85 10.83 -11.11
C GLY A 5 11.18 11.13 -9.76
N LYS A 6 11.03 12.40 -9.38
CA LYS A 6 10.71 12.77 -8.00
C LYS A 6 9.21 12.76 -7.66
N ALA A 7 8.35 12.99 -8.66
CA ALA A 7 6.94 13.33 -8.42
C ALA A 7 6.11 12.21 -7.75
N LYS A 8 6.43 10.93 -7.95
CA LYS A 8 5.69 9.83 -7.31
C LYS A 8 6.16 9.58 -5.87
N ALA A 9 7.45 9.69 -5.59
CA ALA A 9 8.00 9.41 -4.24
C ALA A 9 7.57 10.44 -3.17
N ASP A 10 7.26 11.66 -3.61
CA ASP A 10 6.78 12.77 -2.76
C ASP A 10 5.24 12.77 -2.60
N ASP A 11 4.53 11.76 -3.12
CA ASP A 11 3.06 11.69 -3.03
C ASP A 11 2.61 11.29 -1.60
N PRO A 12 1.84 12.14 -0.90
CA PRO A 12 1.39 11.87 0.46
C PRO A 12 0.46 10.66 0.57
N ARG A 13 -0.13 10.20 -0.53
CA ARG A 13 -0.93 8.95 -0.56
C ARG A 13 -0.07 7.72 -0.31
N LEU A 14 1.26 7.82 -0.47
CA LEU A 14 2.19 6.71 -0.21
C LEU A 14 2.40 6.42 1.28
N ASP A 15 1.93 7.32 2.14
CA ASP A 15 1.96 7.13 3.58
C ASP A 15 0.66 6.50 4.07
N GLN A 16 -0.26 6.08 3.20
CA GLN A 16 -1.48 5.40 3.61
C GLN A 16 -1.27 3.89 3.59
N LEU A 17 -1.30 3.25 4.76
CA LEU A 17 -1.25 1.79 4.86
C LEU A 17 -2.65 1.18 4.80
N TRP A 18 -2.78 0.05 4.12
CA TRP A 18 -4.06 -0.61 3.86
C TRP A 18 -4.02 -2.05 4.33
N ARG A 19 -4.94 -2.44 5.21
CA ARG A 19 -5.00 -3.79 5.76
C ARG A 19 -6.15 -4.56 5.16
N CYS A 20 -5.93 -5.84 4.89
CA CYS A 20 -6.99 -6.75 4.48
C CYS A 20 -8.00 -6.94 5.63
N GLY A 21 -9.29 -6.78 5.34
CA GLY A 21 -10.41 -6.98 6.27
C GLY A 21 -11.00 -8.37 6.26
N ALA A 22 -10.54 -9.26 5.37
CA ALA A 22 -10.96 -10.65 5.38
C ALA A 22 -10.61 -11.32 6.72
N SER A 23 -11.58 -12.00 7.33
CA SER A 23 -11.42 -12.61 8.66
C SER A 23 -10.36 -13.73 8.67
N GLU A 24 -10.15 -14.39 7.53
CA GLU A 24 -9.14 -15.43 7.35
C GLU A 24 -7.70 -14.90 7.19
N CYS A 25 -7.54 -13.61 6.87
CA CYS A 25 -6.22 -12.96 6.74
C CYS A 25 -6.23 -11.54 7.34
N PRO A 26 -6.17 -11.45 8.68
CA PRO A 26 -6.05 -10.17 9.35
C PRO A 26 -4.63 -9.61 9.29
N GLY A 27 -3.63 -10.33 8.77
CA GLY A 27 -2.22 -9.93 8.88
C GLY A 27 -1.74 -9.00 7.76
N TYR A 28 -2.30 -9.16 6.56
CA TYR A 28 -1.77 -8.52 5.37
C TYR A 28 -1.96 -7.00 5.38
N VAL A 29 -0.87 -6.26 5.14
CA VAL A 29 -0.86 -4.80 4.99
C VAL A 29 -0.14 -4.42 3.71
N TYR A 30 -0.84 -3.76 2.80
CA TYR A 30 -0.27 -3.14 1.63
C TYR A 30 0.41 -1.81 2.01
N ASP A 31 1.71 -1.73 1.73
CA ASP A 31 2.52 -0.51 1.82
C ASP A 31 2.77 0.05 0.40
N PRO A 32 2.17 1.19 0.03
CA PRO A 32 2.39 1.85 -1.25
C PRO A 32 3.85 2.09 -1.61
N ARG A 33 4.73 2.33 -0.63
CA ARG A 33 6.15 2.57 -0.88
C ARG A 33 6.89 1.29 -1.23
N GLN A 34 6.38 0.14 -0.83
CA GLN A 34 6.95 -1.17 -1.19
C GLN A 34 6.33 -1.72 -2.47
N GLY A 35 5.03 -1.47 -2.69
CA GLY A 35 4.29 -2.11 -3.77
C GLY A 35 4.02 -3.58 -3.48
N GLU A 36 3.73 -4.37 -4.52
CA GLU A 36 3.50 -5.82 -4.44
C GLU A 36 4.09 -6.54 -5.65
N TRP A 37 5.33 -7.02 -5.48
CA TRP A 37 6.11 -7.64 -6.55
C TRP A 37 5.49 -8.94 -7.08
N THR A 38 4.71 -9.66 -6.26
CA THR A 38 4.02 -10.90 -6.67
C THR A 38 2.91 -10.67 -7.69
N GLN A 39 2.44 -9.42 -7.80
CA GLN A 39 1.38 -8.99 -8.70
C GLN A 39 1.86 -7.87 -9.64
N ASP A 40 3.18 -7.75 -9.84
CA ASP A 40 3.81 -6.72 -10.68
C ASP A 40 3.42 -5.28 -10.32
N ILE A 41 3.12 -5.02 -9.04
CA ILE A 41 2.86 -3.68 -8.53
C ILE A 41 4.18 -3.06 -8.05
N PRO A 42 4.70 -2.03 -8.74
CA PRO A 42 5.95 -1.41 -8.35
C PRO A 42 5.82 -0.61 -7.05
N ALA A 43 6.94 -0.39 -6.39
CA ALA A 43 7.08 0.58 -5.32
C ALA A 43 6.58 1.98 -5.72
N ASN A 44 6.10 2.74 -4.75
CA ASN A 44 5.51 4.08 -4.92
C ASN A 44 4.19 4.05 -5.73
N THR A 45 3.40 3.01 -5.55
CA THR A 45 2.04 2.89 -6.09
C THR A 45 1.04 3.13 -4.98
N ALA A 46 0.30 4.25 -5.04
CA ALA A 46 -0.76 4.48 -4.06
C ALA A 46 -1.84 3.39 -4.18
N PHE A 47 -2.47 3.01 -3.06
CA PHE A 47 -3.53 1.99 -3.08
C PHE A 47 -4.67 2.34 -4.07
N HIS A 48 -5.01 3.63 -4.18
CA HIS A 48 -6.01 4.08 -5.16
C HIS A 48 -5.57 3.89 -6.61
N ASP A 49 -4.27 3.87 -6.90
CA ASP A 49 -3.69 3.65 -8.22
C ASP A 49 -3.56 2.15 -8.57
N LEU A 50 -3.84 1.24 -7.62
CA LEU A 50 -3.86 -0.21 -7.88
C LEU A 50 -4.94 -0.60 -8.90
N PRO A 51 -4.70 -1.65 -9.71
CA PRO A 51 -5.70 -2.18 -10.64
C PRO A 51 -6.97 -2.66 -9.91
N ALA A 52 -8.09 -2.71 -10.64
CA ALA A 52 -9.36 -3.18 -10.09
C ALA A 52 -9.30 -4.65 -9.67
N ASP A 53 -8.51 -5.45 -10.39
CA ASP A 53 -8.27 -6.87 -10.13
C ASP A 53 -7.19 -7.12 -9.05
N PHE A 54 -6.73 -6.10 -8.32
CA PHE A 54 -5.83 -6.32 -7.19
C PHE A 54 -6.49 -7.20 -6.12
N TRP A 55 -5.74 -8.21 -5.66
CA TRP A 55 -6.18 -9.17 -4.65
C TRP A 55 -5.15 -9.29 -3.53
N CYS A 56 -5.61 -9.67 -2.34
CA CYS A 56 -4.74 -9.94 -1.20
C CYS A 56 -3.90 -11.20 -1.47
N PRO A 57 -2.57 -11.13 -1.53
CA PRO A 57 -1.71 -12.27 -1.87
C PRO A 57 -1.83 -13.45 -0.90
N GLU A 58 -2.32 -13.20 0.31
CA GLU A 58 -2.47 -14.23 1.35
C GLU A 58 -3.82 -14.96 1.31
N CYS A 59 -4.91 -14.31 0.89
CA CYS A 59 -6.27 -14.91 0.94
C CYS A 59 -7.13 -14.74 -0.31
N GLY A 60 -6.68 -13.98 -1.32
CA GLY A 60 -7.46 -13.74 -2.53
C GLY A 60 -8.59 -12.71 -2.39
N ALA A 61 -8.76 -12.08 -1.22
CA ALA A 61 -9.74 -11.02 -1.03
C ALA A 61 -9.49 -9.84 -1.98
N GLY A 62 -10.54 -9.33 -2.62
CA GLY A 62 -10.40 -8.21 -3.55
C GLY A 62 -10.06 -6.88 -2.86
N LYS A 63 -9.65 -5.89 -3.66
CA LYS A 63 -9.34 -4.51 -3.23
C LYS A 63 -10.41 -3.87 -2.32
N ILE A 64 -11.67 -4.24 -2.47
CA ILE A 64 -12.80 -3.68 -1.69
C ILE A 64 -12.76 -4.08 -0.20
N GLU A 65 -12.11 -5.19 0.13
CA GLU A 65 -12.01 -5.68 1.52
C GLU A 65 -10.94 -4.96 2.32
N PHE A 66 -10.17 -4.07 1.69
CA PHE A 66 -9.09 -3.35 2.35
C PHE A 66 -9.58 -2.07 3.00
N PHE A 67 -9.08 -1.80 4.20
CA PHE A 67 -9.34 -0.57 4.92
C PHE A 67 -8.03 0.12 5.32
N ARG A 68 -8.06 1.46 5.33
CA ARG A 68 -6.92 2.27 5.73
C ARG A 68 -6.67 2.10 7.24
N VAL A 69 -5.47 1.67 7.62
CA VAL A 69 -5.09 1.46 9.03
C VAL A 69 -4.30 2.59 9.65
N GLY A 70 -3.68 3.47 8.87
CA GLY A 70 -2.98 4.62 9.43
C GLY A 70 -1.94 5.23 8.50
N ASP A 71 -1.13 6.10 9.10
CA ASP A 71 -0.02 6.77 8.43
C ASP A 71 1.27 5.93 8.54
N GLY A 72 1.74 5.39 7.43
CA GLY A 72 2.94 4.57 7.29
C GLY A 72 4.23 5.28 7.69
N VAL A 73 4.25 6.61 7.84
CA VAL A 73 5.39 7.30 8.46
C VAL A 73 5.49 6.88 9.92
N GLN A 74 4.39 6.85 10.69
CA GLN A 74 4.42 6.41 12.09
C GLN A 74 4.89 4.95 12.24
N TRP A 75 4.50 4.07 11.31
CA TRP A 75 4.96 2.67 11.30
C TRP A 75 6.45 2.53 10.96
N ARG A 76 6.98 3.37 10.07
CA ARG A 76 8.37 3.28 9.60
C ARG A 76 9.38 4.04 10.46
N THR A 77 8.97 5.12 11.11
CA THR A 77 9.89 5.95 11.92
C THR A 77 9.97 5.51 13.38
N GLY A 78 9.14 4.54 13.81
CA GLY A 78 9.11 4.08 15.19
C GLY A 78 8.69 5.17 16.19
N LEU A 79 8.05 6.24 15.71
CA LEU A 79 7.47 7.30 16.52
C LEU A 79 6.23 6.73 17.23
N ARG A 80 6.47 6.13 18.40
CA ARG A 80 5.44 5.76 19.37
C ARG A 80 5.36 6.93 20.34
N ASP A 81 4.30 7.73 20.23
CA ASP A 81 3.93 8.72 21.25
C ASP A 81 3.56 8.03 22.58
#